data_AF-A0A957AYH0-F1
#
_entry.id   AF-A0A957AYH0-F1
#
_cell.length_a   1.000
_cell.length_b   1.000
_cell.length_c   1.000
_cell.angle_alpha   90.00
_cell.angle_beta   90.00
_cell.angle_gamma   90.00
#
_symmetry.space_group_name_H-M   'P 1'
#
loop_
_entity.id
_entity.type
_entity.pdbx_description
1 polymer ?
#
loop_
_entity_poly.entity_id
_entity_poly.type
_entity_poly.pdbx_seq_one_letter_code
_entity_poly.pdbx_strand_id
1 'polypeptide(L)'
;AGQVWEAAMAAAHFQADNLVAILDYNKYQETGPISREMALEPLVDKWRSFGWHVEEADGHDVADLLAKFAAVEAVKGQPSIIIAHTVKGKGVSFVEADFTFHGRALTPQQAELAREELNGTR
;
A
#
# COMPACT_ATOMS: atom_id res chain seq x y z
N ALA A 1 13.50 1.74 -4.80
CA ALA A 1 14.31 1.17 -5.89
C ALA A 1 14.05 1.98 -7.17
N GLY A 2 15.09 2.33 -7.94
CA GLY A 2 14.95 3.16 -9.15
C GLY A 2 14.08 2.54 -10.25
N GLN A 3 14.16 1.21 -10.40
CA GLN A 3 13.40 0.43 -11.39
C GLN A 3 11.87 0.64 -11.34
N VAL A 4 11.31 1.04 -10.19
CA VAL A 4 9.87 1.33 -10.08
C VAL A 4 9.51 2.53 -10.96
N TRP A 5 10.37 3.54 -10.99
CA TRP A 5 10.16 4.73 -11.81
C TRP A 5 10.41 4.45 -13.30
N GLU A 6 11.37 3.59 -13.63
CA GLU A 6 11.57 3.13 -15.01
C GLU A 6 10.35 2.38 -15.55
N ALA A 7 9.79 1.47 -14.75
CA ALA A 7 8.55 0.77 -15.08
C ALA A 7 7.35 1.73 -15.19
N ALA A 8 7.24 2.70 -14.29
CA ALA A 8 6.18 3.71 -14.33
C ALA A 8 6.23 4.55 -15.61
N MET A 9 7.43 4.97 -16.06
CA MET A 9 7.61 5.67 -17.34
C MET A 9 7.18 4.80 -18.52
N ALA A 10 7.62 3.53 -18.53
CA ALA A 10 7.29 2.62 -19.62
C ALA A 10 5.78 2.36 -19.72
N ALA A 11 5.11 2.10 -18.60
CA ALA A 11 3.67 1.84 -18.58
C ALA A 11 2.85 3.02 -19.12
N ALA A 12 3.22 4.25 -18.77
CA ALA A 12 2.57 5.44 -19.30
C ALA A 12 2.87 5.64 -20.79
N HIS A 13 4.13 5.45 -21.21
CA HIS A 13 4.53 5.53 -22.63
C HIS A 13 3.73 4.57 -23.52
N PHE A 14 3.52 3.34 -23.07
CA PHE A 14 2.76 2.32 -23.79
C PHE A 14 1.25 2.36 -23.52
N GLN A 15 0.77 3.36 -22.77
CA GLN A 15 -0.65 3.54 -22.47
C GLN A 15 -1.30 2.27 -21.88
N ALA A 16 -0.60 1.60 -20.97
CA ALA A 16 -1.00 0.32 -20.39
C ALA A 16 -2.20 0.49 -19.42
N ASP A 17 -3.38 0.77 -19.96
CA ASP A 17 -4.62 1.00 -19.20
C ASP A 17 -5.24 -0.27 -18.59
N ASN A 18 -4.69 -1.42 -18.95
CA ASN A 18 -4.96 -2.71 -18.31
C ASN A 18 -4.04 -2.97 -17.10
N LEU A 19 -3.11 -2.07 -16.77
CA LEU A 19 -2.25 -2.17 -15.61
C LEU A 19 -2.80 -1.34 -14.45
N VAL A 20 -3.13 -2.03 -13.36
CA VAL A 20 -3.50 -1.42 -12.08
C VAL A 20 -2.49 -1.84 -11.02
N ALA A 21 -1.76 -0.87 -10.46
CA ALA A 21 -0.87 -1.08 -9.32
C ALA A 21 -1.59 -0.78 -8.01
N ILE A 22 -1.18 -1.43 -6.93
CA ILE A 22 -1.63 -1.13 -5.57
C ILE A 22 -0.40 -0.89 -4.72
N LEU A 23 -0.34 0.25 -4.07
CA LEU A 23 0.70 0.56 -3.09
C LEU A 23 0.14 0.39 -1.68
N ASP A 24 0.67 -0.60 -0.96
CA ASP A 24 0.47 -0.73 0.50
C ASP A 24 1.23 0.40 1.21
N TYR A 25 0.53 1.49 1.52
CA TYR A 25 1.13 2.71 2.05
C TYR A 25 1.10 2.77 3.59
N ASN A 26 1.70 1.75 4.22
CA ASN A 26 1.73 1.54 5.68
C ASN A 26 2.73 2.42 6.46
N LYS A 27 3.50 3.29 5.78
CA LYS A 27 4.49 4.25 6.32
C LYS A 27 5.77 3.69 6.94
N TYR A 28 6.01 2.37 6.94
CA TYR A 28 7.20 1.77 7.55
C TYR A 28 7.97 0.88 6.58
N GLN A 29 9.29 0.92 6.69
CA GLN A 29 10.18 -0.07 6.09
C GLN A 29 10.87 -0.90 7.19
N GLU A 30 11.90 -1.67 6.84
CA GLU A 30 12.59 -2.57 7.77
C GLU A 30 13.23 -1.86 8.96
N THR A 31 13.91 -0.74 8.71
CA THR A 31 14.68 -0.02 9.75
C THR A 31 13.86 1.01 10.52
N GLY A 32 12.65 1.34 10.09
CA GLY A 32 11.83 2.36 10.74
C GLY A 32 10.81 3.04 9.81
N PRO A 33 10.27 4.19 10.23
CA PRO A 33 9.31 4.95 9.43
C PRO A 33 10.00 5.58 8.21
N ILE A 34 9.34 5.51 7.06
CA ILE A 34 9.90 6.02 5.79
C ILE A 34 10.21 7.52 5.85
N SER A 35 9.48 8.29 6.67
CA SER A 35 9.72 9.74 6.85
C SER A 35 11.08 10.04 7.47
N ARG A 36 11.63 9.12 8.28
CA ARG A 36 12.97 9.21 8.86
C ARG A 36 14.03 8.68 7.90
N GLU A 37 13.74 7.55 7.27
CA GLU A 37 14.76 6.80 6.51
C GLU A 37 14.92 7.30 5.07
N MET A 38 13.81 7.44 4.33
CA MET A 38 13.78 7.91 2.95
C MET A 38 12.37 8.34 2.59
N ALA A 39 12.09 9.64 2.76
CA ALA A 39 10.74 10.18 2.60
C ALA A 39 10.23 10.05 1.16
N LEU A 40 8.99 9.58 1.00
CA LEU A 40 8.35 9.42 -0.30
C LEU A 40 7.56 10.64 -0.77
N GLU A 41 7.29 11.61 0.10
CA GLU A 41 6.45 12.76 -0.24
C GLU A 41 7.11 13.73 -1.23
N PRO A 42 6.33 14.43 -2.09
CA PRO A 42 4.89 14.24 -2.33
C PRO A 42 4.63 12.99 -3.20
N LEU A 43 4.03 11.95 -2.63
CA LEU A 43 3.96 10.63 -3.26
C LEU A 43 2.93 10.59 -4.40
N VAL A 44 1.74 11.15 -4.16
CA VAL A 44 0.65 11.23 -5.15
C VAL A 44 1.10 12.02 -6.38
N ASP A 45 1.75 13.18 -6.16
CA ASP A 45 2.20 14.03 -7.25
C ASP A 45 3.33 13.39 -8.07
N LYS A 46 4.20 12.61 -7.42
CA LYS A 46 5.18 11.79 -8.15
C LYS A 46 4.46 10.86 -9.12
N TRP A 47 3.52 10.02 -8.67
CA TRP A 47 2.80 9.13 -9.59
C TRP A 47 2.07 9.85 -10.72
N ARG A 48 1.36 10.95 -10.40
CA ARG A 48 0.71 11.78 -11.43
C ARG A 48 1.71 12.32 -12.45
N SER A 49 2.90 12.74 -12.02
CA SER A 49 3.94 13.26 -12.91
C SER A 49 4.48 12.21 -13.90
N PHE A 50 4.38 10.92 -13.58
CA PHE A 50 4.72 9.82 -14.50
C PHE A 50 3.57 9.46 -15.46
N GLY A 51 2.46 10.21 -15.47
CA GLY A 51 1.33 9.96 -16.38
C GLY A 51 0.36 8.87 -15.91
N TRP A 52 0.34 8.58 -14.61
CA TRP A 52 -0.57 7.58 -14.02
C TRP A 52 -1.85 8.24 -13.50
N HIS A 53 -2.97 7.51 -13.58
CA HIS A 53 -4.17 7.84 -12.81
C HIS A 53 -3.94 7.40 -11.36
N VAL A 54 -4.29 8.25 -10.40
CA VAL A 54 -4.00 7.99 -8.99
C VAL A 54 -5.28 8.11 -8.17
N GLU A 55 -5.65 7.01 -7.52
CA GLU A 55 -6.66 6.96 -6.46
C GLU A 55 -5.97 6.77 -5.10
N GLU A 56 -6.54 7.37 -4.07
CA GLU A 56 -6.21 7.07 -2.68
C GLU A 56 -7.40 6.37 -2.03
N ALA A 57 -7.13 5.35 -1.22
CA ALA A 57 -8.14 4.58 -0.50
C ALA A 57 -7.75 4.38 0.97
N ASP A 58 -8.73 4.22 1.84
CA ASP A 58 -8.53 3.53 3.11
C ASP A 58 -8.28 2.03 2.81
N GLY A 59 -7.08 1.56 3.10
CA GLY A 59 -6.67 0.19 2.81
C GLY A 59 -7.33 -0.87 3.71
N HIS A 60 -8.10 -0.46 4.73
CA HIS A 60 -8.87 -1.35 5.60
C HIS A 60 -10.38 -1.25 5.40
N ASP A 61 -10.84 -0.37 4.49
CA ASP A 61 -12.25 -0.29 4.10
C ASP A 61 -12.46 -0.98 2.75
N VAL A 62 -13.09 -2.15 2.79
CA VAL A 62 -13.39 -2.94 1.58
C VAL A 62 -14.33 -2.19 0.63
N ALA A 63 -15.29 -1.41 1.16
CA ALA A 63 -16.22 -0.68 0.32
C ALA A 63 -15.52 0.48 -0.42
N ASP A 64 -14.62 1.20 0.26
CA ASP A 64 -13.80 2.24 -0.38
C ASP A 64 -12.88 1.64 -1.44
N LEU A 65 -12.17 0.54 -1.12
CA LEU A 65 -11.34 -0.17 -2.10
C LEU A 65 -12.13 -0.59 -3.34
N LEU A 66 -13.32 -1.18 -3.19
CA LEU A 66 -14.17 -1.56 -4.32
C LEU A 66 -14.58 -0.35 -5.16
N ALA A 67 -14.91 0.77 -4.53
CA ALA A 67 -15.22 2.01 -5.24
C ALA A 67 -13.99 2.52 -6.02
N LYS A 68 -12.78 2.42 -5.47
CA LYS A 68 -11.55 2.81 -6.16
C LYS A 68 -11.20 1.89 -7.32
N PHE A 69 -11.41 0.58 -7.16
CA PHE A 69 -11.26 -0.37 -8.27
C PHE A 69 -12.21 -0.06 -9.43
N ALA A 70 -13.47 0.24 -9.14
CA ALA A 70 -14.44 0.64 -10.17
C ALA A 70 -14.03 1.95 -10.87
N ALA A 71 -13.46 2.91 -10.13
CA ALA A 71 -12.97 4.16 -10.70
C ALA A 71 -11.78 3.94 -11.66
N VAL A 72 -10.79 3.14 -11.27
CA VAL A 72 -9.62 2.87 -12.14
C VAL A 72 -9.97 2.01 -13.35
N GLU A 73 -10.96 1.12 -13.27
CA GLU A 73 -11.42 0.31 -14.40
C GLU A 73 -12.03 1.18 -15.53
N ALA A 74 -12.64 2.31 -15.17
CA ALA A 74 -13.19 3.27 -16.12
C ALA A 74 -12.10 4.11 -16.84
N VAL A 75 -10.86 4.11 -16.35
CA VAL A 75 -9.73 4.83 -16.96
C VAL A 75 -9.26 4.10 -18.22
N LYS A 76 -8.93 4.87 -19.26
CA LYS A 76 -8.45 4.37 -20.56
C LYS A 76 -7.27 5.20 -21.05
N GLY A 77 -6.36 4.57 -21.80
CA GLY A 77 -5.19 5.23 -22.39
C GLY A 77 -4.08 5.63 -21.42
N GLN A 78 -4.16 5.24 -20.13
CA GLN A 78 -3.10 5.42 -19.12
C GLN A 78 -3.20 4.37 -18.01
N PRO A 79 -2.07 3.96 -17.40
CA PRO A 79 -2.05 3.05 -16.25
C PRO A 79 -2.61 3.73 -14.99
N SER A 80 -3.04 2.91 -14.02
CA SER A 80 -3.64 3.38 -12.77
C SER A 80 -2.94 2.83 -11.54
N ILE A 81 -2.88 3.61 -10.46
CA ILE A 81 -2.41 3.17 -9.15
C ILE A 81 -3.42 3.53 -8.07
N ILE A 82 -3.67 2.59 -7.16
CA ILE A 82 -4.40 2.82 -5.91
C ILE A 82 -3.37 2.88 -4.78
N ILE A 83 -3.27 4.02 -4.11
CA ILE A 83 -2.45 4.21 -2.91
C ILE A 83 -3.35 3.88 -1.71
N ALA A 84 -3.20 2.67 -1.17
CA ALA A 84 -3.99 2.18 -0.05
C ALA A 84 -3.30 2.59 1.27
N HIS A 85 -3.93 3.47 2.03
CA HIS A 85 -3.42 3.86 3.35
C HIS A 85 -3.75 2.78 4.36
N THR A 86 -2.71 2.09 4.84
CA THR A 86 -2.83 0.92 5.71
C THR A 86 -2.08 1.12 7.03
N VAL A 87 -2.23 0.16 7.93
CA VAL A 87 -1.54 0.07 9.22
C VAL A 87 -0.74 -1.23 9.15
N LYS A 88 0.58 -1.13 9.28
CA LYS A 88 1.44 -2.32 9.30
C LYS A 88 1.06 -3.19 10.49
N GLY A 89 0.78 -4.46 10.27
CA GLY A 89 0.35 -5.37 11.34
C GLY A 89 -1.10 -5.20 11.80
N LYS A 90 -1.96 -4.57 11.00
CA LYS A 90 -3.38 -4.33 11.33
C LYS A 90 -4.06 -5.57 11.92
N GLY A 91 -4.79 -5.37 13.01
CA GLY A 91 -5.60 -6.39 13.66
C GLY A 91 -4.89 -7.16 14.78
N VAL A 92 -3.60 -6.91 15.01
CA VAL A 92 -2.85 -7.49 16.14
C VAL A 92 -2.21 -6.38 16.97
N SER A 93 -2.69 -6.18 18.19
CA SER A 93 -2.46 -5.00 19.02
C SER A 93 -0.98 -4.69 19.29
N PHE A 94 -0.17 -5.74 19.49
CA PHE A 94 1.26 -5.63 19.79
C PHE A 94 2.15 -5.63 18.53
N VAL A 95 1.56 -5.74 17.33
CA VAL A 95 2.26 -5.69 16.03
C VAL A 95 1.90 -4.41 15.27
N GLU A 96 0.70 -3.85 15.50
CA GLU A 96 0.25 -2.64 14.84
C GLU A 96 1.27 -1.49 14.97
N ALA A 97 1.68 -0.93 13.83
CA ALA A 97 2.63 0.17 13.71
C ALA A 97 4.01 -0.07 14.36
N ASP A 98 4.38 -1.33 14.61
CA ASP A 98 5.70 -1.72 15.11
C ASP A 98 6.58 -2.31 13.99
N PHE A 99 7.55 -1.52 13.52
CA PHE A 99 8.46 -1.94 12.47
C PHE A 99 9.37 -3.11 12.89
N THR A 100 9.56 -3.36 14.18
CA THR A 100 10.40 -4.47 14.67
C THR A 100 9.80 -5.85 14.37
N PHE A 101 8.51 -5.90 14.04
CA PHE A 101 7.82 -7.10 13.56
C PHE A 101 7.84 -7.25 12.03
N HIS A 102 8.63 -6.44 11.29
CA HIS A 102 8.70 -6.55 9.82
C HIS A 102 9.18 -7.92 9.32
N GLY A 103 10.23 -8.46 9.94
CA GLY A 103 10.79 -9.78 9.60
C GLY A 103 10.94 -10.71 10.79
N ARG A 104 10.43 -10.32 11.96
CA ARG A 104 10.52 -11.10 13.20
C ARG A 104 9.37 -12.09 13.29
N ALA A 105 9.70 -13.36 13.49
CA ALA A 105 8.70 -14.38 13.77
C ALA A 105 8.04 -14.14 15.15
N LEU A 106 6.73 -14.36 15.21
CA LEU A 106 5.99 -14.41 16.47
C LEU A 106 6.41 -15.65 17.27
N THR A 107 6.49 -15.52 18.59
CA THR A 107 6.58 -16.71 19.47
C THR A 107 5.26 -17.49 19.44
N PRO A 108 5.24 -18.76 19.85
CA PRO A 108 3.99 -19.53 19.95
C PRO A 108 2.91 -18.83 20.79
N GLN A 109 3.30 -18.17 21.88
CA GLN A 109 2.39 -17.41 22.75
C GLN A 109 1.83 -16.16 22.05
N GLN A 110 2.69 -15.42 21.34
CA GLN A 110 2.25 -14.27 20.55
C GLN A 110 1.32 -14.68 19.41
N ALA A 111 1.59 -15.83 18.78
CA ALA A 111 0.74 -16.36 17.71
C ALA A 111 -0.65 -16.74 18.23
N GLU A 112 -0.76 -17.32 19.42
CA GLU A 112 -2.07 -17.62 20.02
C GLU A 112 -2.84 -16.34 20.34
N LEU A 113 -2.20 -15.37 20.97
CA LEU A 113 -2.82 -14.07 21.27
C LEU A 113 -3.29 -13.35 19.99
N ALA A 114 -2.46 -13.34 18.94
CA ALA A 114 -2.85 -12.77 17.65
C ALA A 114 -4.08 -13.46 17.05
N ARG A 115 -4.20 -14.79 17.19
CA ARG A 115 -5.39 -15.53 16.73
C ARG A 115 -6.63 -15.16 17.54
N GLU A 116 -6.51 -15.00 18.85
CA GLU A 116 -7.61 -14.55 19.71
C GLU A 116 -8.08 -13.15 19.30
N GLU A 117 -7.17 -12.21 19.08
CA GLU A 117 -7.49 -10.84 18.65
C GLU A 117 -8.18 -10.83 17.28
N LEU A 118 -7.66 -11.57 16.30
CA LEU A 118 -8.24 -11.62 14.96
C LEU A 118 -9.63 -12.29 14.91
N ASN A 119 -9.90 -13.24 15.81
CA ASN A 119 -11.20 -13.89 15.90
C ASN A 119 -12.22 -13.09 16.73
N GLY A 120 -11.75 -12.35 17.74
CA GLY A 120 -12.59 -11.52 18.61
C GLY A 120 -13.02 -10.18 18.00
N THR A 121 -12.39 -9.77 16.89
CA THR A 121 -12.65 -8.47 16.22
C THR A 121 -13.56 -8.61 14.98
N ARG A 122 -14.42 -9.63 14.92
CA ARG A 122 -15.45 -9.78 13.88
C ARG A 122 -16.77 -9.11 14.27
#